data_AF-A0A976HGM7-F1
#
_entry.id   AF-A0A976HGM7-F1
#
_cell.length_a   1.000
_cell.length_b   1.000
_cell.length_c   1.000
_cell.angle_alpha   90.00
_cell.angle_beta   90.00
_cell.angle_gamma   90.00
#
_symmetry.space_group_name_H-M   'P 1'
#
loop_
_entity.id
_entity.type
_entity.pdbx_description
1 polymer ?
#
loop_
_entity_poly.entity_id
_entity_poly.type
_entity_poly.pdbx_seq_one_letter_code
_entity_poly.pdbx_strand_id
1 'polypeptide(L)'
;LKPETFMNLSGQSVQAALAFWKLPLADVTVFHDELDLAPGKMRLKEGGGHAGHNGLRSIHGHLGEGYARVRLGIGHPGHKDAVAAYVLHDFAKADQDWLEDLLRGISEGAPALAEGDGQKFMNAVSLRTAPPRSSTGKEAPAGKIERETPAPVAPQPQADTRSPMQKLMDKFR
;
A
#
# COMPACT_ATOMS: atom_id res chain seq x y z
N LEU A 1 9.45 -17.65 -10.01
CA LEU A 1 9.88 -18.71 -9.08
C LEU A 1 8.76 -19.00 -8.10
N LYS A 2 8.42 -20.27 -7.86
CA LYS A 2 7.53 -20.70 -6.78
C LYS A 2 8.31 -21.65 -5.87
N PRO A 3 8.75 -21.23 -4.67
CA PRO A 3 9.48 -22.12 -3.75
C PRO A 3 8.67 -23.36 -3.38
N GLU A 4 9.31 -24.53 -3.41
CA GLU A 4 8.73 -25.81 -2.98
C GLU A 4 9.31 -26.28 -1.63
N THR A 5 9.91 -25.36 -0.86
CA THR A 5 10.63 -25.63 0.39
C THR A 5 9.78 -25.51 1.65
N PHE A 6 8.45 -25.39 1.54
CA PHE A 6 7.55 -24.87 2.58
C PHE A 6 7.73 -23.38 2.86
N MET A 7 6.64 -22.74 3.31
CA MET A 7 6.57 -21.28 3.45
C MET A 7 7.69 -20.72 4.33
N ASN A 8 7.95 -21.33 5.48
CA ASN A 8 8.99 -20.90 6.44
C ASN A 8 10.44 -21.11 5.96
N LEU A 9 10.68 -21.83 4.86
CA LEU A 9 12.01 -22.04 4.27
C LEU A 9 12.12 -21.43 2.86
N SER A 10 11.21 -20.52 2.50
CA SER A 10 11.22 -19.84 1.19
C SER A 10 12.56 -19.15 0.87
N GLY A 11 13.25 -18.62 1.89
CA GLY A 11 14.53 -17.93 1.74
C GLY A 11 15.63 -18.79 1.12
N GLN A 12 15.65 -20.10 1.41
CA GLN A 12 16.63 -21.04 0.86
C GLN A 12 16.52 -21.14 -0.67
N SER A 13 15.29 -21.26 -1.18
CA SER A 13 15.02 -21.33 -2.63
C SER A 13 15.35 -20.02 -3.32
N VAL A 14 14.92 -18.89 -2.74
CA VAL A 14 15.16 -17.57 -3.31
C VAL A 14 16.67 -17.26 -3.35
N GLN A 15 17.39 -17.50 -2.25
CA GLN A 15 18.84 -17.29 -2.19
C GLN A 15 19.59 -18.10 -3.26
N ALA A 16 19.27 -19.39 -3.41
CA ALA A 16 19.88 -20.24 -4.42
C ALA A 16 19.64 -19.72 -5.84
N ALA A 17 18.42 -19.26 -6.14
CA ALA A 17 18.09 -18.68 -7.43
C ALA A 17 18.86 -17.38 -7.72
N LEU A 18 18.93 -16.46 -6.74
CA LEU A 18 19.68 -15.21 -6.89
C LEU A 18 21.17 -15.47 -7.13
N ALA A 19 21.75 -16.42 -6.39
CA ALA A 19 23.16 -16.79 -6.54
C ALA A 19 23.46 -17.38 -7.92
N PHE A 20 22.58 -18.26 -8.41
CA PHE A 20 22.75 -18.90 -9.73
C PHE A 20 22.64 -17.90 -10.88
N TRP A 21 21.60 -17.06 -10.87
CA TRP A 21 21.34 -16.08 -11.92
C TRP A 21 22.11 -14.76 -11.74
N LYS A 22 22.82 -14.59 -10.62
CA LYS A 22 23.57 -13.38 -10.26
C LYS A 22 22.70 -12.12 -10.27
N LEU A 23 21.46 -12.26 -9.80
CA LEU A 23 20.51 -11.16 -9.73
C LEU A 23 20.71 -10.37 -8.43
N PRO A 24 20.69 -9.02 -8.48
CA PRO A 24 20.67 -8.21 -7.29
C PRO A 24 19.30 -8.33 -6.59
N LEU A 25 19.27 -8.18 -5.27
CA LEU A 25 18.04 -8.27 -4.49
C LEU A 25 17.00 -7.20 -4.89
N ALA A 26 17.46 -6.03 -5.33
CA ALA A 26 16.60 -4.93 -5.78
C ALA A 26 15.74 -5.30 -7.01
N ASP A 27 16.19 -6.26 -7.83
CA ASP A 27 15.44 -6.72 -9.01
C ASP A 27 14.41 -7.80 -8.65
N VAL A 28 14.31 -8.17 -7.37
CA VAL A 28 13.36 -9.17 -6.90
C VAL A 28 12.05 -8.50 -6.50
N THR A 29 10.95 -9.04 -7.02
CA THR A 29 9.62 -8.74 -6.51
C THR A 29 8.97 -10.00 -5.95
N VAL A 30 8.54 -9.95 -4.69
CA VAL A 30 7.86 -11.06 -4.00
C VAL A 30 6.36 -10.79 -3.92
N PHE A 31 5.57 -11.72 -4.44
CA PHE A 31 4.12 -11.74 -4.27
C PHE A 31 3.79 -12.56 -3.03
N HIS A 32 2.98 -12.01 -2.12
CA HIS A 32 2.59 -12.71 -0.90
C HIS A 32 1.20 -12.28 -0.44
N ASP A 33 0.54 -13.15 0.32
CA ASP A 33 -0.70 -12.84 1.01
C ASP A 33 -0.47 -11.86 2.17
N GLU A 34 -1.44 -10.99 2.40
CA GLU A 34 -1.37 -9.91 3.36
C GLU A 34 -2.65 -9.86 4.19
N LEU A 35 -2.49 -10.05 5.49
CA LEU A 35 -3.60 -10.06 6.45
C LEU A 35 -4.07 -8.65 6.78
N ASP A 36 -3.18 -7.66 6.73
CA ASP A 36 -3.50 -6.27 7.08
C ASP A 36 -4.29 -5.54 5.99
N LEU A 37 -4.41 -6.12 4.80
CA LEU A 37 -5.15 -5.56 3.68
C LEU A 37 -6.49 -6.27 3.53
N ALA A 38 -7.54 -5.49 3.27
CA ALA A 38 -8.86 -6.04 2.98
C ALA A 38 -8.82 -6.96 1.74
N PRO A 39 -9.69 -7.99 1.67
CA PRO A 39 -9.81 -8.87 0.51
C PRO A 39 -9.89 -8.08 -0.81
N GLY A 40 -9.15 -8.53 -1.82
CA GLY A 40 -9.11 -7.90 -3.15
C GLY A 40 -8.33 -6.59 -3.22
N LYS A 41 -7.78 -6.08 -2.11
CA LYS A 41 -6.89 -4.91 -2.15
C LYS A 41 -5.44 -5.34 -2.36
N MET A 42 -4.76 -4.63 -3.26
CA MET A 42 -3.35 -4.85 -3.53
C MET A 42 -2.52 -3.60 -3.27
N ARG A 43 -1.28 -3.78 -2.83
CA ARG A 43 -0.28 -2.71 -2.75
C ARG A 43 1.08 -3.20 -3.26
N LEU A 44 1.75 -2.39 -4.05
CA LEU A 44 3.17 -2.53 -4.33
C LEU A 44 3.96 -1.71 -3.31
N LYS A 45 4.96 -2.32 -2.68
CA LYS A 45 5.82 -1.66 -1.68
C LYS A 45 7.26 -2.15 -1.79
N GLU A 46 8.21 -1.22 -1.72
CA GLU A 46 9.63 -1.53 -1.61
C GLU A 46 10.08 -1.54 -0.15
N GLY A 47 10.94 -2.50 0.21
CA GLY A 47 11.54 -2.56 1.54
C GLY A 47 10.56 -2.80 2.68
N GLY A 48 11.03 -2.74 3.93
CA GLY A 48 10.24 -2.79 5.16
C GLY A 48 10.00 -4.19 5.73
N GLY A 49 9.50 -4.28 6.96
CA GLY A 49 9.42 -5.54 7.72
C GLY A 49 8.43 -6.59 7.18
N HIS A 50 8.58 -7.84 7.63
CA HIS A 50 7.83 -9.01 7.15
C HIS A 50 6.40 -9.15 7.73
N ALA A 51 5.93 -8.21 8.58
CA ALA A 51 4.56 -8.18 9.15
C ALA A 51 4.04 -9.54 9.69
N GLY A 52 4.92 -10.34 10.30
CA GLY A 52 4.56 -11.68 10.79
C GLY A 52 4.51 -12.80 9.74
N HIS A 53 4.54 -12.49 8.44
CA HIS A 53 4.51 -13.48 7.36
C HIS A 53 5.77 -14.37 7.34
N ASN A 54 5.58 -15.70 7.40
CA ASN A 54 6.67 -16.67 7.58
C ASN A 54 7.60 -16.78 6.37
N GLY A 55 7.09 -16.66 5.14
CA GLY A 55 7.92 -16.64 3.92
C GLY A 55 8.85 -15.44 3.84
N LEU A 56 8.31 -14.24 3.96
CA LEU A 56 9.10 -13.01 4.07
C LEU A 56 10.11 -13.07 5.22
N ARG A 57 9.74 -13.57 6.41
CA ARG A 57 10.69 -13.76 7.52
C ARG A 57 11.88 -14.64 7.09
N SER A 58 11.61 -15.72 6.38
CA SER A 58 12.63 -16.62 5.83
C SER A 58 13.55 -15.90 4.84
N ILE A 59 12.98 -15.16 3.88
CA ILE A 59 13.72 -14.40 2.86
C ILE A 59 14.59 -13.33 3.52
N HIS A 60 14.03 -12.56 4.46
CA HIS A 60 14.76 -11.55 5.23
C HIS A 60 15.97 -12.15 5.94
N GLY A 61 15.82 -13.33 6.55
CA GLY A 61 16.92 -14.00 7.25
C GLY A 61 18.10 -14.37 6.35
N HIS A 62 17.87 -14.60 5.05
CA HIS A 62 18.92 -15.01 4.11
C HIS A 62 19.48 -13.84 3.29
N LEU A 63 18.64 -12.86 2.96
CA LEU A 63 18.93 -11.86 1.94
C LEU A 63 18.75 -10.41 2.43
N GLY A 64 18.04 -10.20 3.54
CA GLY A 64 17.60 -8.87 3.97
C GLY A 64 16.28 -8.44 3.34
N GLU A 65 15.89 -7.17 3.53
CA GLU A 65 14.57 -6.64 3.17
C GLU A 65 14.55 -5.77 1.91
N GLY A 66 15.68 -5.60 1.21
CA GLY A 66 15.84 -4.67 0.08
C GLY A 66 15.24 -5.12 -1.24
N TYR A 67 14.02 -5.65 -1.22
CA TYR A 67 13.28 -6.12 -2.41
C TYR A 67 11.86 -5.55 -2.44
N ALA A 68 11.25 -5.55 -3.63
CA ALA A 68 9.88 -5.11 -3.83
C ALA A 68 8.88 -6.20 -3.46
N ARG A 69 7.67 -5.80 -3.04
CA ARG A 69 6.64 -6.70 -2.55
C ARG A 69 5.29 -6.32 -3.12
N VAL A 70 4.64 -7.28 -3.76
CA VAL A 70 3.23 -7.21 -4.13
C VAL A 70 2.43 -7.86 -3.02
N ARG A 71 1.79 -7.00 -2.21
CA ARG A 71 0.99 -7.38 -1.05
C ARG A 71 -0.44 -7.65 -1.51
N LEU A 72 -0.88 -8.90 -1.41
CA LEU A 72 -2.21 -9.36 -1.84
C LEU A 72 -3.11 -9.49 -0.63
N GLY A 73 -4.06 -8.57 -0.46
CA GLY A 73 -4.97 -8.55 0.66
C GLY A 73 -5.88 -9.76 0.67
N ILE A 74 -5.74 -10.58 1.70
CA ILE A 74 -6.65 -11.70 1.97
C ILE A 74 -7.62 -11.37 3.11
N GLY A 75 -7.31 -10.37 3.95
CA GLY A 75 -8.07 -10.03 5.15
C GLY A 75 -7.54 -10.73 6.41
N HIS A 76 -8.12 -10.41 7.57
CA HIS A 76 -7.70 -10.97 8.86
C HIS A 76 -8.87 -11.67 9.55
N PRO A 77 -8.69 -12.86 10.15
CA PRO A 77 -9.77 -13.58 10.85
C PRO A 77 -10.14 -12.98 12.22
N GLY A 78 -9.80 -11.71 12.47
CA GLY A 78 -9.95 -11.02 13.76
C GLY A 78 -8.96 -11.45 14.86
N HIS A 79 -8.82 -12.75 15.11
CA HIS A 79 -8.00 -13.29 16.21
C HIS A 79 -6.69 -13.93 15.73
N LYS A 80 -5.59 -13.68 16.44
CA LYS A 80 -4.25 -14.18 16.08
C LYS A 80 -4.18 -15.71 16.04
N ASP A 81 -4.89 -16.39 16.95
CA ASP A 81 -4.87 -17.85 17.04
C ASP A 81 -5.56 -18.53 15.85
N ALA A 82 -6.46 -17.81 15.15
CA ALA A 82 -7.14 -18.29 13.96
C ALA A 82 -6.32 -18.09 12.67
N VAL A 83 -5.24 -17.29 12.71
CA VAL A 83 -4.46 -16.92 11.52
C VAL A 83 -3.86 -18.14 10.82
N ALA A 84 -3.30 -19.08 11.60
CA ALA A 84 -2.65 -20.26 11.03
C ALA A 84 -3.62 -21.12 10.21
N ALA A 85 -4.85 -21.33 10.71
CA ALA A 85 -5.88 -22.04 9.96
C ALA A 85 -6.36 -21.22 8.76
N TYR A 86 -6.60 -19.93 8.96
CA TYR A 86 -7.12 -19.02 7.95
C TYR A 86 -6.28 -18.99 6.67
N VAL A 87 -4.95 -18.85 6.78
CA VAL A 87 -4.04 -18.78 5.62
C VAL A 87 -3.85 -20.12 4.91
N LEU A 88 -4.29 -21.22 5.52
CA LEU A 88 -4.21 -22.57 4.96
C LEU A 88 -5.51 -23.02 4.31
N HIS A 89 -6.59 -22.25 4.45
CA HIS A 89 -7.87 -22.55 3.83
C HIS A 89 -7.94 -22.05 2.39
N ASP A 90 -8.70 -22.77 1.57
CA ASP A 90 -9.07 -22.31 0.23
C ASP A 90 -9.99 -21.09 0.29
N PHE A 91 -9.92 -20.26 -0.75
CA PHE A 91 -10.85 -19.14 -0.93
C PHE A 91 -12.30 -19.62 -1.03
N ALA A 92 -13.23 -18.86 -0.44
CA ALA A 92 -14.63 -19.19 -0.54
C ALA A 92 -15.15 -18.96 -1.97
N LYS A 93 -16.29 -19.57 -2.31
CA LYS A 93 -16.94 -19.36 -3.62
C LYS A 93 -17.32 -17.89 -3.83
N ALA A 94 -17.70 -17.19 -2.76
CA ALA A 94 -18.03 -15.76 -2.81
C ALA A 94 -16.81 -14.87 -3.11
N ASP A 95 -15.59 -15.40 -2.97
CA ASP A 95 -14.37 -14.65 -3.23
C ASP A 95 -13.92 -14.72 -4.69
N GLN A 96 -14.48 -15.65 -5.46
CA GLN A 96 -13.99 -15.96 -6.81
C GLN A 96 -14.09 -14.77 -7.76
N ASP A 97 -15.17 -13.99 -7.69
CA ASP A 97 -15.39 -12.86 -8.58
C ASP A 97 -14.28 -11.81 -8.42
N TRP A 98 -14.03 -11.36 -7.18
CA TRP A 98 -12.98 -10.35 -6.94
C TRP A 98 -11.57 -10.93 -7.12
N LEU A 99 -11.38 -12.22 -6.83
CA LEU A 99 -10.10 -12.91 -6.95
C LEU A 99 -9.71 -13.05 -8.43
N GLU A 100 -10.65 -13.42 -9.29
CA GLU A 100 -10.40 -13.53 -10.73
C GLU A 100 -9.99 -12.17 -11.33
N ASP A 101 -10.72 -11.11 -11.01
CA ASP A 101 -10.38 -9.75 -11.48
C ASP A 101 -9.01 -9.30 -11.00
N LEU A 102 -8.68 -9.57 -9.73
CA LEU A 102 -7.37 -9.26 -9.16
C LEU A 102 -6.26 -10.02 -9.90
N LEU A 103 -6.39 -11.33 -10.04
CA LEU A 103 -5.39 -12.17 -10.71
C LEU A 103 -5.24 -11.82 -12.19
N ARG A 104 -6.34 -11.49 -12.87
CA ARG A 104 -6.32 -11.01 -14.26
C ARG A 104 -5.55 -9.71 -14.38
N GLY A 105 -5.85 -8.74 -13.53
CA GLY A 105 -5.14 -7.46 -13.52
C GLY A 105 -3.64 -7.62 -13.23
N ILE A 106 -3.27 -8.52 -12.31
CA ILE A 106 -1.87 -8.83 -12.01
C ILE A 106 -1.18 -9.42 -13.24
N SER A 107 -1.83 -10.38 -13.90
CA SER A 107 -1.30 -11.02 -15.11
C SER A 107 -1.08 -10.01 -16.24
N GLU A 108 -2.06 -9.12 -16.46
CA GLU A 108 -1.98 -8.05 -17.47
C GLU A 108 -0.89 -7.01 -17.17
N GLY A 109 -0.71 -6.68 -15.88
CA GLY A 109 0.32 -5.74 -15.43
C GLY A 109 1.72 -6.33 -15.32
N ALA A 110 1.87 -7.66 -15.26
CA ALA A 110 3.14 -8.33 -14.95
C ALA A 110 4.30 -7.92 -15.88
N PRO A 111 4.12 -7.72 -17.20
CA PRO A 111 5.19 -7.24 -18.07
C PRO A 111 5.72 -5.86 -17.66
N ALA A 112 4.82 -4.93 -17.31
CA ALA A 112 5.22 -3.59 -16.87
C ALA A 112 5.99 -3.64 -15.53
N LEU A 113 5.58 -4.51 -14.61
CA LEU A 113 6.29 -4.71 -13.36
C LEU A 113 7.72 -5.26 -13.60
N ALA A 114 7.88 -6.19 -14.55
CA ALA A 114 9.19 -6.74 -14.90
C ALA A 114 10.12 -5.69 -15.55
N GLU A 115 9.55 -4.66 -16.20
CA GLU A 115 10.27 -3.50 -16.74
C GLU A 115 10.57 -2.43 -15.68
N GLY A 116 10.14 -2.62 -14.43
CA GLY A 116 10.29 -1.65 -13.35
C GLY A 116 9.20 -0.56 -13.30
N ASP A 117 8.20 -0.62 -14.18
CA ASP A 117 7.07 0.32 -14.19
C ASP A 117 5.96 -0.12 -13.23
N GLY A 118 6.24 0.06 -11.94
CA GLY A 118 5.28 -0.23 -10.87
C GLY A 118 3.99 0.59 -10.95
N GLN A 119 4.03 1.79 -11.53
CA GLN A 119 2.84 2.63 -11.69
C GLN A 119 1.88 2.04 -12.73
N LYS A 120 2.39 1.65 -13.90
CA LYS A 120 1.60 1.00 -14.94
C LYS A 120 1.08 -0.37 -14.48
N PHE A 121 1.87 -1.14 -13.74
CA PHE A 121 1.42 -2.36 -13.07
C PHE A 121 0.22 -2.10 -12.15
N MET A 122 0.32 -1.12 -11.24
CA MET A 122 -0.76 -0.77 -10.32
C MET A 122 -2.02 -0.26 -11.05
N ASN A 123 -1.85 0.46 -12.16
CA ASN A 123 -2.96 0.92 -12.98
C ASN A 123 -3.70 -0.24 -13.65
N ALA A 124 -2.99 -1.22 -14.22
CA ALA A 124 -3.60 -2.41 -14.83
C ALA A 124 -4.48 -3.17 -13.82
N VAL A 125 -3.98 -3.38 -12.60
CA VAL A 125 -4.77 -4.01 -11.52
C VAL A 125 -5.97 -3.16 -11.11
N SER A 126 -5.80 -1.84 -11.03
CA SER A 126 -6.87 -0.92 -10.62
C SER A 126 -8.02 -0.85 -11.63
N LEU A 127 -7.73 -0.99 -12.93
CA LEU A 127 -8.76 -1.00 -13.98
C LEU A 127 -9.71 -2.19 -13.88
N ARG A 128 -9.24 -3.30 -13.29
CA ARG A 128 -10.04 -4.51 -13.06
C ARG A 128 -10.75 -4.50 -11.71
N THR A 129 -10.08 -4.00 -10.67
CA THR A 129 -10.54 -4.14 -9.28
C THR A 129 -11.28 -2.92 -8.73
N ALA A 130 -11.22 -1.78 -9.41
CA ALA A 130 -12.00 -0.62 -9.01
C ALA A 130 -13.49 -0.83 -9.35
N PRO A 131 -14.41 -0.57 -8.40
CA PRO A 131 -15.83 -0.60 -8.73
C PRO A 131 -16.10 0.38 -9.87
N PRO A 132 -17.05 0.06 -10.78
CA PRO A 132 -17.41 0.95 -11.86
C PRO A 132 -17.75 2.31 -11.27
N ARG A 133 -17.04 3.36 -11.72
CA ARG A 133 -17.38 4.73 -11.33
C ARG A 133 -18.84 4.94 -11.74
N SER A 134 -19.69 5.22 -10.77
CA SER A 134 -21.08 5.58 -11.04
C SER A 134 -21.06 6.78 -11.99
N SER A 135 -21.54 6.59 -13.22
CA SER A 135 -21.71 7.65 -14.21
C SER A 135 -22.90 8.55 -13.89
N THR A 136 -23.23 8.75 -12.62
CA THR A 136 -24.02 9.89 -12.16
C THR A 136 -23.06 11.04 -11.91
N GLY A 137 -22.54 11.59 -13.02
CA GLY A 137 -22.17 12.99 -13.04
C GLY A 137 -23.41 13.80 -12.69
N LYS A 138 -23.61 14.11 -11.41
CA LYS A 138 -24.15 15.43 -11.10
C LYS A 138 -23.06 16.39 -11.56
N GLU A 139 -23.22 16.89 -12.79
CA GLU A 139 -22.68 18.18 -13.16
C GLU A 139 -22.94 19.10 -11.97
N ALA A 140 -21.87 19.48 -11.27
CA ALA A 140 -21.96 20.56 -10.32
C ALA A 140 -22.54 21.74 -11.12
N PRO A 141 -23.63 22.38 -10.67
CA PRO A 141 -24.17 23.51 -11.41
C PRO A 141 -23.02 24.50 -11.55
N ALA A 142 -22.79 24.95 -12.79
CA ALA A 142 -21.85 26.02 -13.10
C ALA A 142 -22.27 27.26 -12.31
N GLY A 143 -21.76 27.36 -11.08
CA GLY A 143 -21.83 28.57 -10.28
C GLY A 143 -21.12 29.63 -11.08
N LYS A 144 -21.88 30.60 -11.58
CA LYS A 144 -21.34 31.80 -12.20
C LYS A 144 -20.27 32.34 -11.26
N ILE A 145 -19.02 32.34 -11.71
CA ILE A 145 -17.97 33.11 -11.06
C ILE A 145 -18.30 34.57 -11.38
N GLU A 146 -19.16 35.18 -10.57
CA GLU A 146 -19.22 36.63 -10.50
C GLU A 146 -17.87 37.07 -9.92
N ARG A 147 -17.10 37.78 -10.75
CA ARG A 147 -15.88 38.45 -10.32
C ARG A 147 -16.30 39.59 -9.38
N GLU A 148 -16.37 39.30 -8.08
CA GLU A 148 -16.38 40.34 -7.07
C GLU A 148 -15.06 41.11 -7.17
N THR A 149 -15.18 42.41 -7.42
CA THR A 149 -14.08 43.37 -7.38
C THR A 149 -13.59 43.46 -5.92
N PRO A 150 -12.28 43.46 -5.64
CA PRO A 150 -11.81 43.48 -4.27
C PRO A 150 -12.13 44.82 -3.61
N ALA A 151 -12.95 44.78 -2.55
CA ALA A 151 -13.12 45.87 -1.61
C ALA A 151 -11.88 45.99 -0.68
N PRO A 152 -11.62 47.17 -0.07
CA PRO A 152 -10.34 47.48 0.55
C PRO A 152 -10.08 46.65 1.82
N VAL A 153 -8.83 46.19 1.96
CA VAL A 153 -8.32 45.44 3.12
C VAL A 153 -8.41 46.30 4.40
N ALA A 154 -9.12 45.79 5.42
CA ALA A 154 -9.08 46.34 6.77
C ALA A 154 -7.73 46.06 7.46
N PRO A 155 -7.20 46.97 8.29
CA PRO A 155 -5.88 46.81 8.89
C PRO A 155 -5.87 45.72 9.97
N GLN A 156 -4.83 44.88 9.94
CA GLN A 156 -4.58 43.83 10.94
C GLN A 156 -4.23 44.43 12.32
N PRO A 157 -4.54 43.76 13.45
CA PRO A 157 -4.19 44.25 14.77
C PRO A 157 -2.67 44.15 15.00
N GLN A 158 -2.06 45.24 15.48
CA GLN A 158 -0.64 45.27 15.86
C GLN A 158 -0.36 44.38 17.08
N ALA A 159 0.74 43.63 17.03
CA ALA A 159 1.23 42.81 18.13
C ALA A 159 1.79 43.67 19.28
N ASP A 160 1.41 43.34 20.51
CA ASP A 160 1.82 44.02 21.74
C ASP A 160 3.30 43.80 22.06
N THR A 161 4.11 44.87 21.92
CA THR A 161 5.58 44.87 22.02
C THR A 161 6.15 45.00 23.44
N ARG A 162 5.31 44.91 24.49
CA ARG A 162 5.76 45.08 25.88
C ARG A 162 6.56 43.88 26.41
N SER A 163 7.62 44.18 27.17
CA SER A 163 8.52 43.17 27.75
C SER A 163 7.84 42.31 28.84
N PRO A 164 8.32 41.06 29.07
CA PRO A 164 7.74 40.17 30.07
C PRO A 164 7.73 40.74 31.50
N MET A 165 8.71 41.58 31.86
CA MET A 165 8.82 42.17 33.20
C MET A 165 7.75 43.26 33.43
N GLN A 166 7.38 44.03 32.40
CA GLN A 166 6.29 45.02 32.47
C GLN A 166 4.91 44.38 32.62
N LYS A 167 4.69 43.23 31.98
CA LYS A 167 3.42 42.48 32.13
C LYS A 167 3.27 41.83 33.51
N LEU A 168 4.38 41.60 34.22
CA LEU A 168 4.37 40.99 35.56
C LEU A 168 4.05 42.02 36.65
N MET A 169 4.49 43.27 36.51
CA MET A 169 4.24 44.33 37.50
C MET A 169 2.77 44.78 37.55
N ASP A 170 2.06 44.76 36.42
CA ASP A 170 0.62 45.10 36.38
C ASP A 170 -0.28 44.02 37.01
N LYS A 171 0.24 42.81 37.23
CA LYS A 171 -0.53 41.68 37.78
C LYS A 171 -0.56 41.63 39.32
N PHE A 172 0.21 42.50 39.98
CA PHE A 172 0.30 42.57 41.45
C PHE A 172 -0.10 43.94 42.03
N ARG A 173 -0.93 44.69 41.31
CA ARG A 173 -1.68 45.84 41.84
C ARG A 173 -3.15 45.50 41.98
#